data_AF-A0A246JSQ7-F1
#
_entry.id   AF-A0A246JSQ7-F1
#
_cell.length_a   1.000
_cell.length_b   1.000
_cell.length_c   1.000
_cell.angle_alpha   90.00
_cell.angle_beta   90.00
_cell.angle_gamma   90.00
#
_symmetry.space_group_name_H-M   'P 1'
#
loop_
_entity.id
_entity.type
_entity.pdbx_description
1 polymer ?
#
loop_
_entity_poly.entity_id
_entity_poly.type
_entity_poly.pdbx_seq_one_letter_code
_entity_poly.pdbx_strand_id
1 'polypeptide(L)'
;MKKLVLLAAVAALSACSQQAEEAKETAAPAETTAPAVAASSGTQPGEYEVKMADGTIASTTINADGTYVDTDPKGKAINGKIAFKDGKDCFDPDGDEAEVCWSLSPTAANGSFTATAPDGTTVTVTPKKN
;
A
#
# COMPACT_ATOMS: atom_id res chain seq x y z
N MET A 1 -38.15 -20.30 39.37
CA MET A 1 -38.80 -21.57 38.93
C MET A 1 -40.26 -21.31 38.57
N LYS A 2 -40.78 -22.12 37.63
CA LYS A 2 -42.18 -22.28 37.17
C LYS A 2 -42.63 -21.44 35.97
N LYS A 3 -42.27 -21.89 34.77
CA LYS A 3 -43.17 -22.09 33.61
C LYS A 3 -42.60 -23.30 32.85
N LEU A 4 -43.12 -24.50 33.11
CA LEU A 4 -44.24 -25.13 32.42
C LEU A 4 -43.89 -25.59 30.99
N VAL A 5 -44.24 -26.86 30.77
CA VAL A 5 -44.65 -27.51 29.51
C VAL A 5 -43.60 -28.40 28.82
N LEU A 6 -43.72 -29.70 29.14
CA LEU A 6 -43.45 -30.84 28.25
C LEU A 6 -44.23 -30.72 26.94
N LEU A 7 -43.68 -31.22 25.83
CA LEU A 7 -44.31 -32.33 25.08
C LEU A 7 -43.42 -32.81 23.94
N ALA A 8 -43.30 -34.13 23.90
CA ALA A 8 -42.51 -34.91 22.95
C ALA A 8 -43.33 -35.26 21.70
N ALA A 9 -42.58 -35.64 20.65
CA ALA A 9 -42.95 -36.63 19.63
C ALA A 9 -44.01 -36.18 18.58
N VAL A 10 -44.02 -36.62 17.32
CA VAL A 10 -43.21 -37.53 16.48
C VAL A 10 -43.77 -37.39 15.04
N ALA A 11 -42.92 -37.65 14.05
CA ALA A 11 -43.19 -38.18 12.71
C ALA A 11 -43.81 -37.34 11.57
N ALA A 12 -43.20 -37.62 10.41
CA ALA A 12 -43.76 -37.81 9.08
C ALA A 12 -43.92 -36.60 8.17
N LEU A 13 -42.85 -36.28 7.44
CA LEU A 13 -42.99 -35.98 6.01
C LEU A 13 -42.13 -36.97 5.20
N SER A 14 -42.77 -38.09 4.84
CA SER A 14 -42.37 -38.91 3.70
C SER A 14 -42.94 -38.30 2.43
N ALA A 15 -42.08 -37.73 1.59
CA ALA A 15 -42.35 -37.52 0.17
C ALA A 15 -41.03 -37.63 -0.60
N CYS A 16 -40.65 -38.88 -0.91
CA CYS A 16 -39.90 -39.19 -2.12
C CYS A 16 -40.82 -38.86 -3.33
N SER A 17 -40.41 -38.59 -4.56
CA SER A 17 -39.24 -39.00 -5.34
C SER A 17 -39.17 -38.14 -6.61
N GLN A 18 -37.97 -37.73 -7.02
CA GLN A 18 -37.48 -37.41 -8.37
C GLN A 18 -36.23 -36.55 -8.17
N GLN A 19 -35.07 -36.76 -8.76
CA GLN A 19 -34.49 -37.73 -9.66
C GLN A 19 -32.96 -37.44 -9.60
N ALA A 20 -32.13 -38.45 -9.79
CA ALA A 20 -30.67 -38.34 -9.78
C ALA A 20 -30.11 -37.49 -10.95
N GLU A 21 -28.79 -37.22 -10.86
CA GLU A 21 -27.88 -36.46 -11.76
C GLU A 21 -27.80 -34.96 -11.41
N GLU A 22 -26.66 -34.34 -11.19
CA GLU A 22 -25.29 -34.58 -11.65
C GLU A 22 -24.31 -33.97 -10.66
N ALA A 23 -23.08 -34.49 -10.62
CA ALA A 23 -21.96 -33.86 -9.95
C ALA A 23 -21.78 -32.43 -10.48
N LYS A 24 -21.84 -31.43 -9.60
CA LYS A 24 -21.25 -30.12 -9.87
C LYS A 24 -20.58 -29.62 -8.61
N GLU A 25 -19.31 -30.01 -8.51
CA GLU A 25 -18.21 -29.20 -8.02
C GLU A 25 -18.65 -27.84 -7.48
N THR A 26 -18.66 -27.74 -6.16
CA THR A 26 -18.63 -26.47 -5.45
C THR A 26 -17.45 -25.69 -6.03
N ALA A 27 -17.75 -24.75 -6.92
CA ALA A 27 -16.83 -23.70 -7.29
C ALA A 27 -16.52 -22.95 -5.99
N ALA A 28 -15.36 -23.26 -5.42
CA ALA A 28 -14.70 -22.37 -4.49
C ALA A 28 -14.66 -20.98 -5.13
N PRO A 29 -14.83 -19.89 -4.36
CA PRO A 29 -14.57 -18.56 -4.89
C PRO A 29 -13.14 -18.60 -5.41
N ALA A 30 -12.95 -18.34 -6.71
CA ALA A 30 -11.65 -18.00 -7.22
C ALA A 30 -11.19 -16.78 -6.42
N GLU A 31 -10.27 -16.99 -5.48
CA GLU A 31 -9.41 -15.93 -5.01
C GLU A 31 -8.73 -15.42 -6.27
N THR A 32 -9.24 -14.31 -6.80
CA THR A 32 -8.47 -13.40 -7.63
C THR A 32 -7.24 -13.09 -6.82
N THR A 33 -6.18 -13.87 -7.04
CA THR A 33 -4.82 -13.49 -6.70
C THR A 33 -4.61 -12.19 -7.44
N ALA A 34 -4.83 -11.08 -6.72
CA ALA A 34 -4.35 -9.79 -7.16
C ALA A 34 -2.88 -9.99 -7.52
N PRO A 35 -2.42 -9.55 -8.71
CA PRO A 35 -1.03 -9.71 -9.07
C PRO A 35 -0.20 -9.18 -7.92
N ALA A 36 0.68 -10.03 -7.38
CA ALA A 36 1.65 -9.63 -6.38
C ALA A 36 2.30 -8.36 -6.92
N VAL A 37 2.05 -7.24 -6.25
CA VAL A 37 2.67 -5.97 -6.59
C VAL A 37 4.16 -6.26 -6.56
N ALA A 38 4.84 -6.17 -7.71
CA ALA A 38 6.28 -6.33 -7.73
C ALA A 38 6.85 -5.39 -6.66
N ALA A 39 7.59 -5.94 -5.70
CA ALA A 39 8.21 -5.14 -4.65
C ALA A 39 8.98 -4.01 -5.35
N SER A 40 8.57 -2.76 -5.12
CA SER A 40 9.27 -1.61 -5.68
C SER A 40 10.72 -1.68 -5.18
N SER A 41 11.70 -1.51 -6.05
CA SER A 41 13.12 -1.56 -5.71
C SER A 41 13.62 -0.25 -5.07
N GLY A 42 12.77 0.39 -4.27
CA GLY A 42 12.93 1.78 -3.82
C GLY A 42 12.82 2.81 -4.95
N THR A 43 12.74 4.09 -4.59
CA THR A 43 12.79 5.17 -5.59
C THR A 43 14.15 5.18 -6.27
N GLN A 44 14.13 5.18 -7.60
CA GLN A 44 15.36 5.12 -8.40
C GLN A 44 16.11 6.47 -8.38
N PRO A 45 17.41 6.52 -8.70
CA PRO A 45 18.11 7.78 -8.90
C PRO A 45 17.42 8.66 -9.97
N GLY A 46 17.38 9.97 -9.73
CA GLY A 46 16.70 10.92 -10.59
C GLY A 46 16.26 12.20 -9.88
N GLU A 47 15.60 13.08 -10.61
CA GLU A 47 14.96 14.28 -10.08
C GLU A 47 13.45 14.11 -9.97
N TYR A 48 12.88 14.57 -8.87
CA TYR A 48 11.48 14.39 -8.54
C TYR A 48 10.85 15.71 -8.07
N GLU A 49 9.61 15.95 -8.48
CA GLU A 49 8.72 16.92 -7.83
C GLU A 49 7.93 16.22 -6.74
N VAL A 50 7.87 16.84 -5.57
CA VAL A 50 7.13 16.35 -4.42
C VAL A 50 6.01 17.33 -4.12
N LYS A 51 4.77 16.91 -4.38
CA LYS A 51 3.58 17.69 -4.09
C LYS A 51 3.03 17.33 -2.71
N MET A 52 3.01 18.32 -1.83
CA MET A 52 2.45 18.23 -0.49
C MET A 52 0.91 18.29 -0.52
N ALA A 53 0.26 17.92 0.59
CA ALA A 53 -1.19 17.92 0.70
C ALA A 53 -1.83 19.32 0.52
N ASP A 54 -1.13 20.38 0.91
CA ASP A 54 -1.55 21.77 0.74
C ASP A 54 -1.33 22.31 -0.69
N GLY A 55 -0.78 21.49 -1.58
CA GLY A 55 -0.49 21.83 -2.97
C GLY A 55 0.86 22.51 -3.19
N THR A 56 1.64 22.77 -2.14
CA THR A 56 3.02 23.25 -2.29
C THR A 56 3.90 22.19 -2.93
N ILE A 57 4.90 22.66 -3.69
CA ILE A 57 5.83 21.81 -4.43
C ILE A 57 7.23 21.97 -3.82
N ALA A 58 7.81 20.84 -3.42
CA ALA A 58 9.22 20.68 -3.12
C ALA A 58 9.87 19.84 -4.24
N SER A 59 11.19 19.69 -4.19
CA SER A 59 11.89 18.78 -5.09
C SER A 59 12.88 17.89 -4.35
N THR A 60 13.03 16.67 -4.83
CA THR A 60 13.99 15.69 -4.33
C THR A 60 14.88 15.24 -5.47
N THR A 61 16.20 15.29 -5.28
CA THR A 61 17.16 14.67 -6.18
C THR A 61 17.78 13.47 -5.48
N ILE A 62 17.69 12.28 -6.09
CA ILE A 62 18.33 11.06 -5.58
C ILE A 62 19.50 10.73 -6.50
N ASN A 63 20.70 10.66 -5.93
CA ASN A 63 21.92 10.33 -6.62
C ASN A 63 22.12 8.81 -6.68
N ALA A 64 22.88 8.35 -7.68
CA ALA A 64 23.18 6.93 -7.86
C ALA A 64 24.04 6.32 -6.73
N ASP A 65 24.68 7.16 -5.91
CA ASP A 65 25.48 6.75 -4.76
C ASP A 65 24.67 6.57 -3.46
N GLY A 66 23.35 6.77 -3.53
CA GLY A 66 22.45 6.68 -2.37
C GLY A 66 22.43 7.93 -1.50
N THR A 67 22.93 9.07 -2.00
CA THR A 67 22.69 10.38 -1.39
C THR A 67 21.45 11.05 -1.99
N TYR A 68 20.83 11.96 -1.24
CA TYR A 68 19.74 12.78 -1.74
C TYR A 68 19.90 14.25 -1.39
N VAL A 69 19.20 15.10 -2.13
CA VAL A 69 19.00 16.51 -1.82
C VAL A 69 17.52 16.84 -1.92
N ASP A 70 16.90 17.16 -0.79
CA ASP A 70 15.56 17.74 -0.75
C ASP A 70 15.67 19.26 -0.75
N THR A 71 14.86 19.92 -1.57
CA THR A 71 14.74 21.37 -1.61
C THR A 71 13.30 21.74 -1.29
N ASP A 72 13.11 22.44 -0.16
CA ASP A 72 11.79 22.88 0.27
C ASP A 72 11.21 23.96 -0.67
N PRO A 73 9.93 24.33 -0.54
CA PRO A 73 9.32 25.35 -1.40
C PRO A 73 9.96 26.75 -1.29
N LYS A 74 10.80 27.00 -0.28
CA LYS A 74 11.54 28.26 -0.08
C LYS A 74 12.97 28.19 -0.61
N GLY A 75 13.38 27.07 -1.20
CA GLY A 75 14.72 26.86 -1.74
C GLY A 75 15.76 26.42 -0.70
N LYS A 76 15.35 26.05 0.52
CA LYS A 76 16.28 25.49 1.51
C LYS A 76 16.58 24.04 1.16
N ALA A 77 17.86 23.72 1.00
CA ALA A 77 18.33 22.36 0.79
C ALA A 77 18.50 21.59 2.11
N ILE A 78 18.21 20.29 2.08
CA ILE A 78 18.48 19.28 3.10
C ILE A 78 19.18 18.13 2.38
N ASN A 79 20.33 17.70 2.88
CA ASN A 79 21.12 16.61 2.31
C ASN A 79 21.09 15.42 3.25
N GLY A 80 21.28 14.24 2.70
CA GLY A 80 21.39 13.03 3.49
C GLY A 80 21.58 11.78 2.65
N LYS A 81 21.29 10.64 3.26
CA LYS A 81 21.31 9.32 2.62
C LYS A 81 19.90 8.78 2.44
N ILE A 82 19.70 8.05 1.36
CA ILE A 82 18.48 7.30 1.10
C ILE A 82 18.82 5.82 1.01
N ALA A 83 18.02 4.99 1.67
CA ALA A 83 18.13 3.54 1.61
C ALA A 83 16.76 2.90 1.52
N PHE A 84 16.64 1.86 0.70
CA PHE A 84 15.44 1.04 0.66
C PHE A 84 15.51 -0.05 1.75
N LYS A 85 14.64 0.05 2.77
CA LYS A 85 14.58 -0.88 3.90
C LYS A 85 13.14 -1.34 4.08
N ASP A 86 12.92 -2.65 4.21
CA ASP A 86 11.59 -3.23 4.52
C ASP A 86 10.43 -2.73 3.64
N GLY A 87 10.68 -2.54 2.33
CA GLY A 87 9.63 -2.06 1.43
C GLY A 87 9.42 -0.54 1.44
N LYS A 88 10.32 0.23 2.07
CA LYS A 88 10.19 1.68 2.29
C LYS A 88 11.44 2.41 1.87
N ASP A 89 11.27 3.65 1.44
CA ASP A 89 12.39 4.57 1.27
C ASP A 89 12.66 5.29 2.58
N CYS A 90 13.83 5.06 3.15
CA CYS A 90 14.28 5.67 4.40
C CYS A 90 15.27 6.78 4.09
N PHE A 91 14.90 8.00 4.48
CA PHE A 91 15.69 9.21 4.33
C PHE A 91 16.34 9.56 5.67
N ASP A 92 17.67 9.60 5.69
CA ASP A 92 18.52 9.89 6.84
C ASP A 92 19.26 11.22 6.60
N PRO A 93 18.76 12.35 7.11
CA PRO A 93 19.40 13.65 6.94
C PRO A 93 20.78 13.70 7.61
N ASP A 94 21.75 14.42 7.05
CA ASP A 94 23.13 14.53 7.62
C ASP A 94 23.20 15.24 8.99
N GLY A 95 22.08 15.77 9.51
CA GLY A 95 21.99 16.50 10.78
C GLY A 95 21.59 15.61 11.97
N ASP A 96 21.09 16.24 13.03
CA ASP A 96 20.56 15.53 14.22
C ASP A 96 19.10 15.05 14.04
N GLU A 97 18.54 15.24 12.84
CA GLU A 97 17.19 14.82 12.50
C GLU A 97 17.15 13.29 12.36
N ALA A 98 16.10 12.66 12.88
CA ALA A 98 15.96 11.21 12.81
C ALA A 98 15.60 10.75 11.39
N GLU A 99 16.08 9.55 11.02
CA GLU A 99 15.67 8.88 9.78
C GLU A 99 14.15 8.71 9.71
N VAL A 100 13.57 8.98 8.53
CA VAL A 100 12.14 8.79 8.26
C VAL A 100 11.95 7.82 7.10
N CYS A 101 11.22 6.72 7.37
CA CYS A 101 10.91 5.68 6.38
C CYS A 101 9.50 5.83 5.81
N TRP A 102 9.42 6.04 4.49
CA TRP A 102 8.19 6.29 3.75
C TRP A 102 7.68 5.02 3.05
N SER A 103 6.39 4.72 3.26
CA SER A 103 5.72 3.65 2.52
C SER A 103 5.31 4.15 1.14
N LEU A 104 5.57 3.36 0.10
CA LEU A 104 5.32 3.75 -1.29
C LEU A 104 4.09 3.03 -1.84
N SER A 105 3.22 3.76 -2.54
CA SER A 105 2.18 3.15 -3.38
C SER A 105 2.79 2.51 -4.63
N PRO A 106 2.03 1.65 -5.34
CA PRO A 106 2.39 1.30 -6.71
C PRO A 106 2.56 2.56 -7.56
N THR A 107 3.51 2.52 -8.50
CA THR A 107 3.73 3.60 -9.45
C THR A 107 2.60 3.65 -10.49
N ALA A 108 2.15 4.86 -10.81
CA ALA A 108 1.22 5.12 -11.89
C ALA A 108 1.94 5.09 -13.25
N ALA A 109 1.16 5.13 -14.35
CA ALA A 109 1.70 5.02 -15.71
C ALA A 109 2.68 6.16 -16.11
N ASN A 110 2.60 7.31 -15.44
CA ASN A 110 3.53 8.43 -15.58
C ASN A 110 4.76 8.32 -14.66
N GLY A 111 4.88 7.24 -13.89
CA GLY A 111 5.92 7.04 -12.88
C GLY A 111 5.65 7.69 -11.52
N SER A 112 4.54 8.42 -11.34
CA SER A 112 4.23 9.04 -10.05
C SER A 112 3.72 8.03 -9.02
N PHE A 113 3.97 8.26 -7.75
CA PHE A 113 3.48 7.44 -6.64
C PHE A 113 3.18 8.30 -5.42
N THR A 114 2.41 7.74 -4.48
CA THR A 114 2.20 8.35 -3.17
C THR A 114 3.20 7.78 -2.17
N ALA A 115 3.90 8.66 -1.47
CA ALA A 115 4.73 8.30 -0.33
C ALA A 115 4.00 8.69 0.97
N THR A 116 3.98 7.79 1.95
CA THR A 116 3.32 7.99 3.25
C THR A 116 4.33 7.84 4.40
N ALA A 117 4.48 8.89 5.20
CA ALA A 117 5.33 8.91 6.38
C ALA A 117 4.71 8.14 7.56
N PRO A 118 5.49 7.80 8.61
CA PRO A 118 4.97 7.10 9.78
C PRO A 118 3.88 7.85 10.55
N ASP A 119 3.85 9.18 10.48
CA ASP A 119 2.85 10.03 11.12
C ASP A 119 1.54 10.17 10.31
N GLY A 120 1.48 9.54 9.13
CA GLY A 120 0.34 9.60 8.22
C GLY A 120 0.40 10.73 7.19
N THR A 121 1.45 11.55 7.20
CA THR A 121 1.66 12.57 6.16
C THR A 121 1.85 11.89 4.81
N THR A 122 1.12 12.36 3.79
CA THR A 122 1.22 11.85 2.41
C THR A 122 1.71 12.91 1.46
N VAL A 123 2.57 12.52 0.53
CA VAL A 123 3.03 13.35 -0.59
C VAL A 123 2.89 12.60 -1.90
N THR A 124 2.71 13.34 -3.00
CA THR A 124 2.77 12.75 -4.35
C THR A 124 4.12 13.06 -4.96
N VAL A 125 4.87 12.01 -5.31
CA VAL A 125 6.18 12.11 -5.93
C VAL A 125 6.02 11.86 -7.43
N THR A 126 6.54 12.76 -8.25
CA THR A 126 6.50 12.66 -9.72
C THR A 126 7.91 12.79 -10.29
N PRO A 127 8.40 11.82 -11.07
CA PRO A 127 9.68 11.98 -11.76
C PRO A 127 9.62 13.16 -12.73
N LYS A 128 10.63 14.03 -12.69
CA LYS A 128 10.79 15.04 -13.73
C LYS A 128 11.17 14.33 -15.03
N LYS A 129 10.51 14.70 -16.13
CA LYS A 129 10.88 14.21 -17.45
C LYS A 129 12.10 15.00 -17.92
N ASN A 130 13.20 14.30 -18.13
CA ASN A 130 14.39 14.83 -18.79
C ASN A 130 14.24 14.79 -20.31
#